data_AF-A0A1F9KH37-F1
#
_entry.id   AF-A0A1F9KH37-F1
#
_cell.length_a   1.000
_cell.length_b   1.000
_cell.length_c   1.000
_cell.angle_alpha   90.00
_cell.angle_beta   90.00
_cell.angle_gamma   90.00
#
_symmetry.space_group_name_H-M   'P 1'
#
loop_
_entity.id
_entity.type
_entity.pdbx_description
1 polymer ?
#
loop_
_entity_poly.entity_id
_entity_poly.type
_entity_poly.pdbx_seq_one_letter_code
_entity_poly.pdbx_strand_id
1 'polypeptide(L)'
;MRAPVKASFAGQTFRAVGSRLFWSKPTETDHEFYVRVLQSAFKSGWYKSEIKKPLAERHVVAKWYDAWCEWRKEQAKDENRVDGGWRAIPSGDTWSLLTLVYDLYCLMHCSSLPSTLIKRLKEKESFQGARYELAVASIFVRLDYKLEWIPEKTTKSCEFFATHKYSGEVVAVEAKSRHRSGVLHQPGIQEAPEELKIGITGLLNQALEQKPQNVPFVIFLDLNIPPTEGPPQDTAWWEDLKQAVVRQGEISETNPERYAALFVTNFSYHFEGRNLLNAGKDIANSGIVIPRFSDVPFKRLANLNDLIEGVKSYERIPRLDESPQNKDLAEQASFVNQLYRLLLPRRQNLAKRPPTITTILTCGNLMDNKGLLDFQQVGHTIFSRSGSGTVDLWIYVEGHWFEPGTIQVKIEIVDEQGKKVSSPPLIDATVAENGIFELKLLLEKHIPFRPGSYEVTASVQNGPSAATEIFMIA
;
A
#
# COMPACT_ATOMS: atom_id res chain seq x y z
N MET A 1 13.77 -8.44 -3.22
CA MET A 1 14.43 -8.08 -4.51
C MET A 1 15.87 -8.58 -4.48
N ARG A 2 16.48 -8.91 -5.63
CA ARG A 2 17.94 -9.17 -5.66
C ARG A 2 18.71 -7.96 -5.11
N ALA A 3 19.70 -8.20 -4.27
CA ALA A 3 20.56 -7.15 -3.74
C ALA A 3 21.15 -6.30 -4.89
N PRO A 4 21.24 -4.98 -4.74
CA PRO A 4 21.96 -4.15 -5.69
C PRO A 4 23.41 -4.60 -5.83
N VAL A 5 23.93 -4.58 -7.06
CA VAL A 5 25.35 -4.87 -7.32
C VAL A 5 26.07 -3.55 -7.50
N LYS A 6 26.88 -3.16 -6.52
CA LYS A 6 27.68 -1.92 -6.48
C LYS A 6 29.13 -2.24 -6.12
N ALA A 7 30.08 -1.69 -6.85
CA ALA A 7 31.51 -1.85 -6.57
C ALA A 7 32.28 -0.56 -6.86
N SER A 8 33.37 -0.32 -6.13
CA SER A 8 34.28 0.79 -6.40
C SER A 8 35.55 0.27 -7.07
N PHE A 9 35.91 0.84 -8.22
CA PHE A 9 37.12 0.46 -8.95
C PHE A 9 37.71 1.66 -9.69
N ALA A 10 39.03 1.85 -9.63
CA ALA A 10 39.76 2.92 -10.31
C ALA A 10 39.17 4.34 -10.11
N GLY A 11 38.71 4.66 -8.89
CA GLY A 11 38.10 5.96 -8.58
C GLY A 11 36.70 6.18 -9.15
N GLN A 12 36.03 5.11 -9.60
CA GLN A 12 34.64 5.13 -10.10
C GLN A 12 33.76 4.17 -9.31
N THR A 13 32.46 4.46 -9.30
CA THR A 13 31.43 3.56 -8.79
C THR A 13 30.81 2.82 -9.98
N PHE A 14 30.82 1.49 -9.93
CA PHE A 14 30.16 0.60 -10.87
C PHE A 14 28.87 0.06 -10.28
N ARG A 15 27.79 0.06 -11.06
CA ARG A 15 26.49 -0.50 -10.68
C ARG A 15 25.96 -1.38 -11.81
N ALA A 16 25.60 -2.63 -11.51
CA ALA A 16 24.97 -3.51 -12.49
C ALA A 16 23.44 -3.46 -12.34
N VAL A 17 22.74 -3.32 -13.47
CA VAL A 17 21.27 -3.31 -13.55
C VAL A 17 20.86 -4.25 -14.67
N GLY A 18 20.34 -5.42 -14.31
CA GLY A 18 20.07 -6.49 -15.27
C GLY A 18 21.35 -6.90 -15.99
N SER A 19 21.34 -6.85 -17.33
CA SER A 19 22.51 -7.15 -18.17
C SER A 19 23.41 -5.94 -18.45
N ARG A 20 23.19 -4.79 -17.81
CA ARG A 20 23.88 -3.53 -18.13
C ARG A 20 24.77 -3.09 -16.97
N LEU A 21 25.96 -2.60 -17.32
CA LEU A 21 26.90 -1.99 -16.38
C LEU A 21 26.86 -0.47 -16.52
N PHE A 22 26.66 0.22 -15.40
CA PHE A 22 26.73 1.66 -15.28
C PHE A 22 27.97 2.03 -14.48
N TRP A 23 28.64 3.11 -14.85
CA TRP A 23 29.74 3.69 -14.08
C TRP A 23 29.47 5.17 -13.80
N SER A 24 30.01 5.67 -12.69
CA SER A 24 29.82 7.04 -12.25
C SER A 24 30.91 7.51 -11.31
N LYS A 25 30.87 8.80 -10.98
CA LYS A 25 31.73 9.36 -9.94
C LYS A 25 31.29 8.82 -8.56
N PRO A 26 32.23 8.64 -7.61
CA PRO A 26 31.90 8.19 -6.25
C PRO A 26 30.88 9.07 -5.52
N THR A 27 30.78 10.35 -5.91
CA THR A 27 29.89 11.35 -5.32
C THR A 27 28.46 11.30 -5.88
N GLU A 28 28.16 10.44 -6.85
CA GLU A 28 26.82 10.32 -7.40
C GLU A 28 25.89 9.63 -6.39
N THR A 29 24.83 10.34 -6.01
CA THR A 29 23.77 9.82 -5.13
C THR A 29 22.94 8.75 -5.84
N ASP A 30 22.28 7.90 -5.07
CA ASP A 30 21.44 6.84 -5.65
C ASP A 30 20.24 7.40 -6.43
N HIS A 31 19.68 8.53 -5.99
CA HIS A 31 18.62 9.24 -6.73
C HIS A 31 19.09 9.72 -8.12
N GLU A 32 20.28 10.31 -8.21
CA GLU A 32 20.88 10.70 -9.49
C GLU A 32 21.15 9.49 -10.39
N PHE A 33 21.60 8.39 -9.79
CA PHE A 33 21.79 7.14 -10.49
C PHE A 33 20.47 6.60 -11.07
N TYR A 34 19.38 6.57 -10.31
CA TYR A 34 18.08 6.11 -10.81
C TYR A 34 17.59 7.00 -11.98
N VAL A 35 17.78 8.32 -11.89
CA VAL A 35 17.46 9.23 -13.00
C VAL A 35 18.27 8.91 -14.26
N ARG A 36 19.54 8.49 -14.13
CA ARG A 36 20.32 7.98 -15.27
C ARG A 36 19.82 6.66 -15.82
N VAL A 37 19.29 5.77 -14.97
CA VAL A 37 18.64 4.52 -15.42
C VAL A 37 17.47 4.85 -16.36
N LEU A 38 16.64 5.84 -16.01
CA LEU A 38 15.58 6.34 -16.89
C LEU A 38 16.12 6.81 -18.24
N GLN A 39 17.14 7.67 -18.26
CA GLN A 39 17.75 8.15 -19.52
C GLN A 39 18.25 6.98 -20.38
N SER A 40 18.76 5.95 -19.73
CA SER A 40 19.27 4.74 -20.35
C SER A 40 18.17 3.84 -20.91
N ALA A 41 17.02 3.75 -20.23
CA ALA A 41 15.83 3.03 -20.68
C ALA A 41 15.10 3.79 -21.81
N PHE A 42 15.01 5.12 -21.68
CA PHE A 42 14.30 5.94 -22.65
C PHE A 42 15.13 6.23 -23.90
N LYS A 43 16.45 5.98 -23.83
CA LYS A 43 17.47 6.36 -24.81
C LYS A 43 17.59 7.89 -24.88
N SER A 44 18.83 8.37 -24.94
CA SER A 44 19.14 9.82 -24.87
C SER A 44 18.48 10.66 -25.97
N GLY A 45 18.16 10.06 -27.13
CA GLY A 45 17.42 10.72 -28.21
C GLY A 45 15.99 11.13 -27.84
N TRP A 46 15.31 10.40 -26.95
CA TRP A 46 13.91 10.70 -26.59
C TRP A 46 13.81 12.05 -25.86
N TYR A 47 14.59 12.25 -24.79
CA TYR A 47 14.54 13.50 -24.03
C TYR A 47 14.98 14.70 -24.89
N LYS A 48 16.01 14.52 -25.73
CA LYS A 48 16.43 15.53 -26.71
C LYS A 48 15.31 15.91 -27.69
N SER A 49 14.42 14.99 -28.02
CA SER A 49 13.27 15.26 -28.87
C SER A 49 12.16 16.00 -28.11
N GLU A 50 11.95 15.68 -26.83
CA GLU A 50 10.95 16.36 -25.99
C GLU A 50 11.33 17.82 -25.73
N ILE A 51 12.59 18.12 -25.40
CA ILE A 51 13.00 19.50 -25.09
C ILE A 51 12.93 20.46 -26.29
N LYS A 52 12.88 19.93 -27.53
CA LYS A 52 12.65 20.73 -28.75
C LYS A 52 11.19 21.17 -28.90
N LYS A 53 10.25 20.51 -28.21
CA LYS A 53 8.83 20.86 -28.24
C LYS A 53 8.56 22.05 -27.32
N PRO A 54 7.52 22.86 -27.62
CA PRO A 54 6.97 23.83 -26.67
C PRO A 54 6.64 23.17 -25.33
N LEU A 55 6.80 23.91 -24.22
CA LEU A 55 6.62 23.35 -22.87
C LEU A 55 5.27 22.64 -22.71
N ALA A 56 4.17 23.23 -23.20
CA ALA A 56 2.84 22.63 -23.14
C ALA A 56 2.76 21.24 -23.81
N GLU A 57 3.49 21.07 -24.92
CA GLU A 57 3.51 19.85 -25.72
C GLU A 57 4.50 18.78 -25.23
N ARG A 58 5.37 19.09 -24.28
CA ARG A 58 6.33 18.11 -23.74
C ARG A 58 5.62 16.98 -23.02
N HIS A 59 6.20 15.79 -23.10
CA HIS A 59 5.83 14.67 -22.24
C HIS A 59 6.05 15.03 -20.76
N VAL A 60 5.18 14.57 -19.87
CA VAL A 60 5.16 14.94 -18.45
C VAL A 60 6.44 14.51 -17.75
N VAL A 61 6.98 13.34 -18.10
CA VAL A 61 8.29 12.88 -17.60
C VAL A 61 9.44 13.84 -17.96
N ALA A 62 9.39 14.49 -19.13
CA ALA A 62 10.39 15.50 -19.47
C ALA A 62 10.21 16.78 -18.62
N LYS A 63 8.94 17.17 -18.35
CA LYS A 63 8.63 18.28 -17.43
C LYS A 63 9.11 17.99 -16.01
N TRP A 64 8.91 16.77 -15.51
CA TRP A 64 9.40 16.35 -14.19
C TRP A 64 10.93 16.31 -14.13
N TYR A 65 11.59 15.88 -15.21
CA TYR A 65 13.05 15.94 -15.30
C TYR A 65 13.56 17.39 -15.22
N ASP A 66 12.93 18.31 -15.95
CA ASP A 66 13.25 19.74 -15.87
C ASP A 66 13.03 20.28 -14.45
N ALA A 67 11.90 19.95 -13.81
CA ALA A 67 11.58 20.33 -12.44
C ALA A 67 12.59 19.77 -11.42
N TRP A 68 13.04 18.52 -11.57
CA TRP A 68 14.09 17.94 -10.73
C TRP A 68 15.43 18.66 -10.89
N CYS A 69 15.80 19.02 -12.13
CA CYS A 69 17.02 19.80 -12.38
C CYS A 69 16.97 21.20 -11.76
N GLU A 70 15.82 21.87 -11.83
CA GLU A 70 15.59 23.18 -11.19
C GLU A 70 15.63 23.06 -9.66
N TRP A 71 14.83 22.15 -9.09
CA TRP A 71 14.78 21.87 -7.66
C TRP A 71 16.18 21.57 -7.10
N ARG A 72 16.98 20.74 -7.77
CA ARG A 72 18.35 20.45 -7.33
C ARG A 72 19.24 21.69 -7.26
N LYS A 73 19.13 22.60 -8.21
CA LYS A 73 19.91 23.84 -8.22
C LYS A 73 19.46 24.76 -7.09
N GLU A 74 18.15 24.89 -6.90
CA GLU A 74 17.57 25.71 -5.84
C GLU A 74 17.90 25.18 -4.44
N GLN A 75 17.96 23.86 -4.27
CA GLN A 75 18.23 23.22 -2.98
C GLN A 75 19.73 23.02 -2.71
N ALA A 76 20.63 23.33 -3.65
CA ALA A 76 22.08 23.28 -3.47
C ALA A 76 22.61 24.47 -2.63
N LYS A 77 22.00 24.69 -1.47
CA LYS A 77 22.34 25.72 -0.49
C LYS A 77 23.13 25.10 0.66
N ASP A 78 23.94 25.90 1.34
CA ASP A 78 24.75 25.43 2.48
C ASP A 78 23.87 24.90 3.63
N GLU A 79 22.68 25.47 3.85
CA GLU A 79 21.72 25.01 4.86
C GLU A 79 21.20 23.58 4.62
N ASN A 80 21.20 23.12 3.37
CA ASN A 80 20.76 21.79 2.98
C ASN A 80 21.93 20.79 2.86
N ARG A 81 23.16 21.25 3.12
CA ARG A 81 24.36 20.43 2.97
C ARG A 81 24.44 19.41 4.10
N VAL A 82 24.69 18.16 3.73
CA VAL A 82 24.90 17.04 4.65
C VAL A 82 26.15 16.29 4.24
N ASP A 83 26.66 15.43 5.13
CA ASP A 83 27.80 14.57 4.79
C ASP A 83 27.47 13.72 3.56
N GLY A 84 28.29 13.86 2.52
CA GLY A 84 28.11 13.15 1.25
C GLY A 84 27.13 13.78 0.25
N GLY A 85 26.53 14.95 0.53
CA GLY A 85 25.71 15.65 -0.47
C GLY A 85 24.76 16.73 0.07
N TRP A 86 23.52 16.72 -0.44
CA TRP A 86 22.45 17.64 -0.04
C TRP A 86 21.19 16.84 0.30
N ARG A 87 20.41 17.35 1.26
CA ARG A 87 19.10 16.82 1.64
C ARG A 87 18.07 17.94 1.59
N ALA A 88 16.94 17.69 0.93
CA ALA A 88 15.81 18.59 0.89
C ALA A 88 14.51 17.82 0.66
N ILE A 89 13.38 18.43 0.99
CA ILE A 89 12.04 17.90 0.68
C ILE A 89 11.81 18.06 -0.83
N PRO A 90 11.42 17.00 -1.56
CA PRO A 90 11.16 17.09 -2.99
C PRO A 90 9.85 17.83 -3.28
N SER A 91 9.74 18.41 -4.47
CA SER A 91 8.43 18.82 -5.02
C SER A 91 7.61 17.61 -5.50
N GLY A 92 6.31 17.80 -5.72
CA GLY A 92 5.43 16.77 -6.32
C GLY A 92 5.92 16.20 -7.64
N ASP A 93 6.37 17.07 -8.54
CA ASP A 93 6.99 16.73 -9.82
C ASP A 93 8.29 15.96 -9.63
N THR A 94 9.12 16.40 -8.69
CA THR A 94 10.38 15.73 -8.36
C THR A 94 10.13 14.33 -7.81
N TRP A 95 9.19 14.18 -6.88
CA TRP A 95 8.85 12.88 -6.31
C TRP A 95 8.17 11.95 -7.32
N SER A 96 7.35 12.52 -8.22
CA SER A 96 6.78 11.80 -9.35
C SER A 96 7.85 11.23 -10.28
N LEU A 97 8.93 11.97 -10.52
CA LEU A 97 10.10 11.45 -11.23
C LEU A 97 10.80 10.36 -10.44
N LEU A 98 11.14 10.63 -9.17
CA LEU A 98 11.95 9.72 -8.35
C LEU A 98 11.29 8.35 -8.16
N THR A 99 9.98 8.31 -7.91
CA THR A 99 9.21 7.06 -7.83
C THR A 99 9.23 6.32 -9.17
N LEU A 100 8.90 7.00 -10.28
CA LEU A 100 8.93 6.42 -11.63
C LEU A 100 10.30 5.80 -11.95
N VAL A 101 11.40 6.51 -11.68
CA VAL A 101 12.74 6.02 -12.03
C VAL A 101 13.19 4.88 -11.14
N TYR A 102 12.75 4.85 -9.88
CA TYR A 102 13.04 3.74 -8.98
C TYR A 102 12.26 2.48 -9.39
N ASP A 103 10.99 2.61 -9.79
CA ASP A 103 10.21 1.48 -10.31
C ASP A 103 10.84 0.89 -11.57
N LEU A 104 11.26 1.75 -12.50
CA LEU A 104 12.01 1.35 -13.69
C LEU A 104 13.28 0.58 -13.30
N TYR A 105 14.04 1.10 -12.34
CA TYR A 105 15.24 0.42 -11.84
C TYR A 105 14.90 -0.97 -11.28
N CYS A 106 13.89 -1.10 -10.43
CA CYS A 106 13.49 -2.38 -9.83
C CYS A 106 13.19 -3.45 -10.90
N LEU A 107 12.39 -3.11 -11.92
CA LEU A 107 12.06 -4.05 -12.99
C LEU A 107 13.26 -4.33 -13.91
N MET A 108 14.08 -3.33 -14.24
CA MET A 108 15.29 -3.55 -15.04
C MET A 108 16.29 -4.44 -14.31
N HIS A 109 16.48 -4.23 -13.02
CA HIS A 109 17.40 -5.01 -12.18
C HIS A 109 16.99 -6.48 -12.13
N CYS A 110 15.69 -6.74 -12.03
CA CYS A 110 15.12 -8.08 -12.06
C CYS A 110 14.97 -8.67 -13.48
N SER A 111 15.37 -7.95 -14.53
CA SER A 111 15.17 -8.34 -15.94
C SER A 111 13.70 -8.64 -16.29
N SER A 112 12.78 -7.92 -15.63
CA SER A 112 11.33 -8.10 -15.74
C SER A 112 10.63 -6.96 -16.47
N LEU A 113 11.37 -6.07 -17.15
CA LEU A 113 10.80 -4.89 -17.82
C LEU A 113 10.52 -5.17 -19.31
N PRO A 114 9.26 -5.32 -19.74
CA PRO A 114 8.94 -5.55 -21.14
C PRO A 114 9.13 -4.29 -21.98
N SER A 115 9.56 -4.48 -23.23
CA SER A 115 9.79 -3.38 -24.18
C SER A 115 8.50 -2.62 -24.53
N THR A 116 7.35 -3.30 -24.51
CA THR A 116 6.02 -2.72 -24.73
C THR A 116 5.66 -1.71 -23.64
N LEU A 117 5.97 -1.98 -22.38
CA LEU A 117 5.76 -1.03 -21.28
C LEU A 117 6.65 0.20 -21.42
N ILE A 118 7.93 0.03 -21.81
CA ILE A 118 8.83 1.16 -22.12
C ILE A 118 8.29 2.02 -23.26
N LYS A 119 7.71 1.41 -24.29
CA LYS A 119 7.09 2.14 -25.40
C LYS A 119 5.91 2.99 -24.88
N ARG A 120 4.99 2.38 -24.14
CA ARG A 120 3.81 3.06 -23.58
C ARG A 120 4.16 4.18 -22.59
N LEU A 121 5.23 4.03 -21.82
CA LEU A 121 5.74 5.06 -20.91
C LEU A 121 6.30 6.30 -21.62
N LYS A 122 6.56 6.23 -22.94
CA LYS A 122 6.99 7.37 -23.77
C LYS A 122 5.83 8.01 -24.55
N GLU A 123 4.71 7.32 -24.64
CA GLU A 123 3.54 7.70 -25.42
C GLU A 123 2.52 8.36 -24.50
N LYS A 124 2.13 9.60 -24.82
CA LYS A 124 1.24 10.42 -23.99
C LYS A 124 -0.06 9.70 -23.61
N GLU A 125 -0.75 9.15 -24.61
CA GLU A 125 -2.07 8.53 -24.44
C GLU A 125 -2.06 7.33 -23.48
N SER A 126 -0.99 6.54 -23.51
CA SER A 126 -0.87 5.32 -22.71
C SER A 126 -0.07 5.51 -21.42
N PHE A 127 0.50 6.70 -21.20
CA PHE A 127 1.47 6.94 -20.13
C PHE A 127 0.89 6.65 -18.76
N GLN A 128 -0.31 7.14 -18.46
CA GLN A 128 -0.91 7.02 -17.13
C GLN A 128 -1.10 5.55 -16.73
N GLY A 129 -1.76 4.75 -17.58
CA GLY A 129 -1.94 3.32 -17.33
C GLY A 129 -0.60 2.59 -17.21
N ALA A 130 0.35 2.87 -18.11
CA ALA A 130 1.68 2.25 -18.09
C ALA A 130 2.49 2.62 -16.83
N ARG A 131 2.37 3.87 -16.34
CA ARG A 131 3.00 4.30 -15.09
C ARG A 131 2.46 3.49 -13.92
N TYR A 132 1.15 3.29 -13.86
CA TYR A 132 0.55 2.56 -12.74
C TYR A 132 0.84 1.05 -12.80
N GLU A 133 0.78 0.44 -13.99
CA GLU A 133 1.23 -0.94 -14.20
C GLU A 133 2.67 -1.16 -13.75
N LEU A 134 3.56 -0.21 -14.09
CA LEU A 134 4.95 -0.22 -13.65
C LEU A 134 5.07 -0.15 -12.12
N ALA A 135 4.33 0.77 -11.48
CA ALA A 135 4.33 0.93 -10.03
C ALA A 135 3.89 -0.37 -9.32
N VAL A 136 2.77 -0.97 -9.74
CA VAL A 136 2.26 -2.24 -9.20
C VAL A 136 3.27 -3.36 -9.42
N ALA A 137 3.80 -3.53 -10.63
CA ALA A 137 4.83 -4.51 -10.93
C ALA A 137 6.09 -4.33 -10.06
N SER A 138 6.44 -3.08 -9.72
CA SER A 138 7.59 -2.76 -8.87
C SER A 138 7.40 -3.31 -7.45
N ILE A 139 6.19 -3.23 -6.90
CA ILE A 139 5.86 -3.76 -5.56
C ILE A 139 6.12 -5.27 -5.54
N PHE A 140 5.63 -5.99 -6.54
CA PHE A 140 5.84 -7.44 -6.64
C PHE A 140 7.34 -7.82 -6.74
N VAL A 141 8.13 -7.15 -7.58
CA VAL A 141 9.58 -7.49 -7.67
C VAL A 141 10.37 -7.09 -6.42
N ARG A 142 9.93 -6.04 -5.70
CA ARG A 142 10.49 -5.66 -4.40
C ARG A 142 10.31 -6.79 -3.38
N LEU A 143 9.15 -7.45 -3.43
CA LEU A 143 8.77 -8.62 -2.62
C LEU A 143 9.23 -9.97 -3.20
N ASP A 144 10.23 -9.99 -4.08
CA ASP A 144 10.78 -11.21 -4.65
C ASP A 144 9.83 -12.09 -5.46
N TYR A 145 8.82 -11.48 -6.08
CA TYR A 145 8.05 -12.17 -7.12
C TYR A 145 8.80 -12.14 -8.46
N LYS A 146 8.67 -13.24 -9.21
CA LYS A 146 9.00 -13.32 -10.64
C LYS A 146 7.74 -12.94 -11.43
N LEU A 147 7.88 -12.05 -12.41
CA LEU A 147 6.76 -11.59 -13.23
C LEU A 147 6.73 -12.29 -14.59
N GLU A 148 5.53 -12.60 -15.06
CA GLU A 148 5.25 -13.15 -16.37
C GLU A 148 4.18 -12.28 -17.05
N TRP A 149 4.63 -11.37 -17.90
CA TRP A 149 3.79 -10.42 -18.62
C TRP A 149 3.00 -11.08 -19.74
N ILE A 150 1.78 -10.62 -19.97
CA ILE A 150 0.98 -11.07 -21.11
C ILE A 150 1.29 -10.17 -22.31
N PRO A 151 1.97 -10.68 -23.35
CA PRO A 151 2.58 -9.84 -24.39
C PRO A 151 1.56 -9.17 -25.32
N GLU A 152 0.38 -9.77 -25.54
CA GLU A 152 -0.70 -9.21 -26.38
C GLU A 152 -2.08 -9.67 -25.86
N LYS A 153 -2.96 -8.71 -25.55
CA LYS A 153 -4.34 -8.99 -25.12
C LYS A 153 -5.23 -9.21 -26.35
N THR A 154 -5.21 -10.42 -26.92
CA THR A 154 -6.22 -10.83 -27.93
C THR A 154 -7.59 -11.09 -27.30
N THR A 155 -7.61 -11.33 -25.99
CA THR A 155 -8.78 -11.51 -25.14
C THR A 155 -8.61 -10.71 -23.85
N LYS A 156 -9.70 -10.55 -23.09
CA LYS A 156 -9.60 -9.97 -21.74
C LYS A 156 -8.68 -10.83 -20.87
N SER A 157 -7.65 -10.21 -20.32
CA SER A 157 -6.65 -10.86 -19.49
C SER A 157 -6.04 -9.85 -18.52
N CYS A 158 -5.60 -10.34 -17.37
CA CYS A 158 -4.83 -9.59 -16.40
C CYS A 158 -3.54 -9.00 -17.01
N GLU A 159 -2.88 -8.09 -16.32
CA GLU A 159 -1.63 -7.48 -16.80
C GLU A 159 -0.45 -8.46 -16.77
N PHE A 160 -0.32 -9.21 -15.68
CA PHE A 160 0.73 -10.22 -15.52
C PHE A 160 0.38 -11.26 -14.45
N PHE A 161 1.08 -12.40 -14.52
CA PHE A 161 1.17 -13.34 -13.41
C PHE A 161 2.41 -13.04 -12.57
N ALA A 162 2.28 -13.16 -11.25
CA ALA A 162 3.38 -12.99 -10.31
C ALA A 162 3.57 -14.27 -9.50
N THR A 163 4.77 -14.84 -9.55
CA THR A 163 5.13 -16.05 -8.78
C THR A 163 6.07 -15.68 -7.65
N HIS A 164 5.66 -15.90 -6.40
CA HIS A 164 6.52 -15.67 -5.24
C HIS A 164 7.66 -16.69 -5.24
N LYS A 165 8.91 -16.24 -5.24
CA LYS A 165 10.08 -17.14 -5.44
C LYS A 165 10.22 -18.23 -4.37
N TYR A 166 9.85 -17.94 -3.13
CA TYR A 166 10.07 -18.87 -2.01
C TYR A 166 8.90 -19.82 -1.79
N SER A 167 7.66 -19.32 -1.88
CA SER A 167 6.47 -20.16 -1.70
C SER A 167 6.03 -20.89 -2.97
N GLY A 168 6.46 -20.40 -4.14
CA GLY A 168 5.99 -20.87 -5.45
C GLY A 168 4.52 -20.49 -5.73
N GLU A 169 3.90 -19.68 -4.88
CA GLU A 169 2.51 -19.26 -5.09
C GLU A 169 2.42 -18.28 -6.25
N VAL A 170 1.45 -18.54 -7.15
CA VAL A 170 1.18 -17.73 -8.33
C VAL A 170 -0.09 -16.94 -8.08
N VAL A 171 -0.07 -15.66 -8.39
CA VAL A 171 -1.25 -14.78 -8.41
C VAL A 171 -1.37 -14.09 -9.77
N ALA A 172 -2.59 -13.82 -10.19
CA ALA A 172 -2.89 -12.98 -11.34
C ALA A 172 -3.11 -11.54 -10.88
N VAL A 173 -2.55 -10.57 -11.60
CA VAL A 173 -2.54 -9.17 -11.18
C VAL A 173 -3.16 -8.28 -12.25
N GLU A 174 -4.16 -7.50 -11.85
CA GLU A 174 -4.76 -6.47 -12.68
C GLU A 174 -4.53 -5.09 -12.08
N ALA A 175 -4.10 -4.13 -12.89
CA ALA A 175 -3.86 -2.75 -12.46
C ALA A 175 -4.69 -1.79 -13.31
N LYS A 176 -5.50 -0.96 -12.67
CA LYS A 176 -6.32 0.08 -13.31
C LYS A 176 -6.08 1.43 -12.65
N SER A 177 -5.78 2.45 -13.44
CA SER A 177 -5.69 3.83 -12.95
C SER A 177 -6.84 4.66 -13.53
N ARG A 178 -7.46 5.50 -12.70
CA ARG A 178 -8.58 6.33 -13.12
C ARG A 178 -8.10 7.50 -13.97
N HIS A 179 -8.48 7.53 -15.24
CA HIS A 179 -8.21 8.69 -16.09
C HIS A 179 -9.03 9.90 -15.60
N ARG A 180 -8.35 11.05 -15.49
CA ARG A 180 -8.94 12.34 -15.09
C ARG A 180 -8.62 13.37 -16.16
N SER A 181 -9.59 14.18 -16.55
CA SER A 181 -9.41 15.24 -17.53
C SER A 181 -8.24 16.15 -17.16
N GLY A 182 -7.37 16.50 -18.11
CA GLY A 182 -6.23 17.39 -17.89
C GLY A 182 -5.07 16.81 -17.05
N VAL A 183 -5.17 15.59 -16.54
CA VAL A 183 -4.15 14.97 -15.67
C VAL A 183 -3.34 13.95 -16.47
N LEU A 184 -2.01 13.94 -16.30
CA LEU A 184 -1.10 12.94 -16.90
C LEU A 184 -1.36 12.65 -18.40
N HIS A 185 -1.47 13.72 -19.20
CA HIS A 185 -1.76 13.71 -20.64
C HIS A 185 -3.19 13.41 -21.08
N GLN A 186 -4.11 13.15 -20.15
CA GLN A 186 -5.52 13.03 -20.51
C GLN A 186 -6.04 14.39 -21.04
N PRO A 187 -6.84 14.37 -22.13
CA PRO A 187 -7.40 15.59 -22.68
C PRO A 187 -8.39 16.26 -21.71
N GLY A 188 -8.66 17.55 -21.93
CA GLY A 188 -9.59 18.33 -21.11
C GLY A 188 -8.89 19.18 -20.05
N ILE A 189 -9.70 19.73 -19.14
CA ILE A 189 -9.27 20.61 -18.05
C ILE A 189 -9.40 19.82 -16.75
N GLN A 190 -8.43 20.00 -15.86
CA GLN A 190 -8.48 19.40 -14.53
C GLN A 190 -9.68 19.95 -13.75
N GLU A 191 -10.56 19.04 -13.35
CA GLU A 191 -11.72 19.34 -12.51
C GLU A 191 -11.27 19.77 -11.10
N ALA A 192 -12.09 20.58 -10.44
CA ALA A 192 -11.83 20.95 -9.04
C ALA A 192 -11.96 19.70 -8.14
N PRO A 193 -11.20 19.61 -7.02
CA PRO A 193 -11.24 18.44 -6.14
C PRO A 193 -12.65 18.02 -5.71
N GLU A 194 -13.53 18.99 -5.48
CA GLU A 194 -14.91 18.80 -5.02
C GLU A 194 -15.84 18.22 -6.10
N GLU A 195 -15.46 18.34 -7.38
CA GLU A 195 -16.23 17.88 -8.54
C GLU A 195 -15.81 16.47 -8.98
N LEU A 196 -14.68 15.96 -8.47
CA LEU A 196 -14.11 14.68 -8.86
C LEU A 196 -14.98 13.52 -8.41
N LYS A 197 -15.59 12.84 -9.38
CA LYS A 197 -16.27 11.56 -9.15
C LYS A 197 -15.22 10.47 -8.93
N ILE A 198 -15.13 9.88 -7.74
CA ILE A 198 -14.16 8.84 -7.41
C ILE A 198 -14.25 7.66 -8.41
N GLY A 199 -15.41 7.00 -8.48
CA GLY A 199 -15.76 6.09 -9.57
C GLY A 199 -15.16 4.68 -9.46
N ILE A 200 -15.00 4.16 -8.25
CA ILE A 200 -14.39 2.86 -7.95
C ILE A 200 -15.20 1.71 -8.56
N THR A 201 -16.53 1.76 -8.48
CA THR A 201 -17.42 0.69 -9.00
C THR A 201 -17.12 0.36 -10.47
N GLY A 202 -16.96 1.39 -11.31
CA GLY A 202 -16.69 1.20 -12.74
C GLY A 202 -15.32 0.56 -13.00
N LEU A 203 -14.30 0.97 -12.24
CA LEU A 203 -12.95 0.39 -12.36
C LEU A 203 -12.90 -1.05 -11.86
N LEU A 204 -13.56 -1.33 -10.73
CA LEU A 204 -13.65 -2.68 -10.19
C LEU A 204 -14.31 -3.63 -11.20
N ASN A 205 -15.43 -3.22 -11.79
CA ASN A 205 -16.11 -4.03 -12.82
C ASN A 205 -15.20 -4.29 -14.03
N GLN A 206 -14.49 -3.27 -14.52
CA GLN A 206 -13.53 -3.44 -15.63
C GLN A 206 -12.39 -4.40 -15.28
N ALA A 207 -11.89 -4.36 -14.05
CA ALA A 207 -10.86 -5.27 -13.56
C ALA A 207 -11.38 -6.71 -13.43
N LEU A 208 -12.59 -6.89 -12.90
CA LEU A 208 -13.27 -8.19 -12.78
C LEU A 208 -13.52 -8.88 -14.13
N GLU A 209 -13.62 -8.12 -15.21
CA GLU A 209 -13.71 -8.67 -16.57
C GLU A 209 -12.38 -9.29 -17.07
N GLN A 210 -11.25 -8.96 -16.43
CA GLN A 210 -9.91 -9.48 -16.78
C GLN A 210 -9.53 -10.75 -16.02
N LYS A 211 -10.41 -11.21 -15.13
CA LYS A 211 -10.12 -12.32 -14.23
C LYS A 211 -9.75 -13.62 -14.98
N PRO A 212 -8.58 -14.22 -14.69
CA PRO A 212 -8.26 -15.57 -15.13
C PRO A 212 -8.89 -16.67 -14.25
N GLN A 213 -8.95 -17.90 -14.78
CA GLN A 213 -9.52 -19.05 -14.07
C GLN A 213 -8.52 -19.67 -13.07
N ASN A 214 -9.02 -20.16 -11.94
CA ASN A 214 -8.31 -21.04 -10.99
C ASN A 214 -7.00 -20.49 -10.40
N VAL A 215 -6.86 -19.17 -10.28
CA VAL A 215 -5.68 -18.51 -9.68
C VAL A 215 -6.16 -17.34 -8.81
N PRO A 216 -5.51 -17.07 -7.65
CA PRO A 216 -5.84 -15.90 -6.86
C PRO A 216 -5.70 -14.63 -7.68
N PHE A 217 -6.75 -13.82 -7.72
CA PHE A 217 -6.83 -12.62 -8.53
C PHE A 217 -6.68 -11.37 -7.65
N VAL A 218 -5.63 -10.61 -7.88
CA VAL A 218 -5.29 -9.41 -7.10
C VAL A 218 -5.52 -8.18 -7.96
N ILE A 219 -6.37 -7.28 -7.49
CA ILE A 219 -6.76 -6.06 -8.21
C ILE A 219 -6.12 -4.85 -7.54
N PHE A 220 -5.53 -3.98 -8.33
CA PHE A 220 -5.00 -2.67 -7.93
C PHE A 220 -5.76 -1.57 -8.65
N LEU A 221 -6.39 -0.67 -7.90
CA LEU A 221 -7.13 0.48 -8.42
C LEU A 221 -6.49 1.78 -7.94
N ASP A 222 -5.99 2.59 -8.86
CA ASP A 222 -5.51 3.94 -8.57
C ASP A 222 -6.61 4.98 -8.77
N LEU A 223 -6.91 5.70 -7.70
CA LEU A 223 -7.95 6.73 -7.66
C LEU A 223 -7.58 7.96 -8.47
N ASN A 224 -6.27 8.26 -8.54
CA ASN A 224 -5.72 9.41 -9.23
C ASN A 224 -6.48 10.70 -8.90
N ILE A 225 -6.55 11.04 -7.62
CA ILE A 225 -7.19 12.25 -7.10
C ILE A 225 -6.16 13.08 -6.30
N PRO A 226 -6.35 14.40 -6.15
CA PRO A 226 -5.51 15.21 -5.27
C PRO A 226 -5.34 14.56 -3.89
N PRO A 227 -4.15 14.69 -3.26
CA PRO A 227 -3.92 14.20 -1.90
C PRO A 227 -5.02 14.65 -0.95
N THR A 228 -5.56 13.71 -0.17
CA THR A 228 -6.56 14.00 0.86
C THR A 228 -5.89 13.83 2.22
N GLU A 229 -5.97 14.87 3.04
CA GLU A 229 -5.46 14.86 4.40
C GLU A 229 -6.38 14.07 5.33
N GLY A 230 -5.78 13.42 6.31
CA GLY A 230 -6.48 12.57 7.26
C GLY A 230 -6.47 11.10 6.85
N PRO A 231 -6.98 10.24 7.73
CA PRO A 231 -6.94 8.80 7.50
C PRO A 231 -7.98 8.39 6.44
N PRO A 232 -7.78 7.25 5.74
CA PRO A 232 -8.67 6.81 4.66
C PRO A 232 -10.16 6.82 5.01
N GLN A 233 -10.53 6.41 6.22
CA GLN A 233 -11.93 6.34 6.65
C GLN A 233 -12.70 7.67 6.61
N ASP A 234 -11.99 8.79 6.71
CA ASP A 234 -12.57 10.12 6.75
C ASP A 234 -12.70 10.73 5.34
N THR A 235 -12.27 9.98 4.31
CA THR A 235 -12.27 10.45 2.93
C THR A 235 -13.54 10.08 2.18
N ALA A 236 -13.95 10.93 1.22
CA ALA A 236 -15.10 10.66 0.37
C ALA A 236 -14.95 9.38 -0.48
N TRP A 237 -13.71 9.01 -0.83
CA TRP A 237 -13.45 7.82 -1.63
C TRP A 237 -13.62 6.51 -0.83
N TRP A 238 -13.52 6.57 0.50
CA TRP A 238 -13.80 5.42 1.35
C TRP A 238 -15.26 4.99 1.29
N GLU A 239 -16.17 5.96 1.25
CA GLU A 239 -17.60 5.69 1.08
C GLU A 239 -17.89 5.08 -0.31
N ASP A 240 -17.28 5.61 -1.38
CA ASP A 240 -17.40 5.03 -2.72
C ASP A 240 -16.83 3.60 -2.79
N LEU A 241 -15.75 3.31 -2.05
CA LEU A 241 -15.18 1.96 -1.95
C LEU A 241 -16.16 1.00 -1.27
N LYS A 242 -16.73 1.39 -0.13
CA LYS A 242 -17.76 0.60 0.57
C LYS A 242 -18.94 0.32 -0.36
N GLN A 243 -19.42 1.33 -1.06
CA GLN A 243 -20.53 1.18 -2.01
C GLN A 243 -20.16 0.27 -3.19
N ALA A 244 -18.95 0.38 -3.73
CA ALA A 244 -18.49 -0.48 -4.81
C ALA A 244 -18.46 -1.96 -4.42
N VAL A 245 -18.05 -2.26 -3.18
CA VAL A 245 -18.06 -3.61 -2.61
C VAL A 245 -19.49 -4.09 -2.37
N VAL A 246 -20.34 -3.27 -1.74
CA VAL A 246 -21.75 -3.63 -1.47
C VAL A 246 -22.51 -3.93 -2.76
N ARG A 247 -22.22 -3.22 -3.86
CA ARG A 247 -22.85 -3.46 -5.17
C ARG A 247 -22.47 -4.80 -5.82
N GLN A 248 -21.43 -5.48 -5.35
CA GLN A 248 -21.11 -6.85 -5.81
C GLN A 248 -22.09 -7.90 -5.26
N GLY A 249 -22.93 -7.51 -4.29
CA GLY A 249 -23.91 -8.37 -3.66
C GLY A 249 -23.42 -8.96 -2.34
N GLU A 250 -24.24 -9.85 -1.78
CA GLU A 250 -23.93 -10.49 -0.49
C GLU A 250 -22.84 -11.56 -0.66
N ILE A 251 -21.71 -11.37 0.01
CA ILE A 251 -20.57 -12.28 -0.04
C ILE A 251 -20.83 -13.48 0.89
N SER A 252 -20.79 -14.69 0.35
CA SER A 252 -21.03 -15.93 1.09
C SER A 252 -20.19 -17.10 0.53
N GLU A 253 -20.17 -18.26 1.20
CA GLU A 253 -19.53 -19.46 0.64
C GLU A 253 -20.13 -19.87 -0.73
N THR A 254 -21.43 -19.60 -0.92
CA THR A 254 -22.16 -19.91 -2.16
C THR A 254 -22.12 -18.80 -3.20
N ASN A 255 -21.71 -17.59 -2.79
CA ASN A 255 -21.49 -16.44 -3.66
C ASN A 255 -20.17 -15.77 -3.26
N PRO A 256 -19.03 -16.44 -3.53
CA PRO A 256 -17.73 -15.91 -3.15
C PRO A 256 -17.32 -14.77 -4.08
N GLU A 257 -16.47 -13.89 -3.57
CA GLU A 257 -15.95 -12.78 -4.35
C GLU A 257 -14.96 -13.26 -5.41
N ARG A 258 -14.94 -12.54 -6.54
CA ARG A 258 -14.16 -12.89 -7.72
C ARG A 258 -12.72 -12.36 -7.65
N TYR A 259 -12.29 -11.79 -6.54
CA TYR A 259 -10.89 -11.46 -6.29
C TYR A 259 -10.44 -12.03 -4.94
N ALA A 260 -9.12 -12.19 -4.79
CA ALA A 260 -8.48 -12.61 -3.55
C ALA A 260 -8.08 -11.41 -2.69
N ALA A 261 -7.75 -10.28 -3.31
CA ALA A 261 -7.52 -9.00 -2.65
C ALA A 261 -7.78 -7.84 -3.62
N LEU A 262 -8.32 -6.75 -3.10
CA LEU A 262 -8.51 -5.49 -3.81
C LEU A 262 -7.76 -4.39 -3.07
N PHE A 263 -6.76 -3.84 -3.73
CA PHE A 263 -6.00 -2.68 -3.28
C PHE A 263 -6.53 -1.44 -3.99
N VAL A 264 -6.80 -0.40 -3.22
CA VAL A 264 -7.11 0.95 -3.72
C VAL A 264 -5.96 1.84 -3.31
N THR A 265 -5.37 2.57 -4.25
CA THR A 265 -4.21 3.44 -4.01
C THR A 265 -4.46 4.84 -4.54
N ASN A 266 -3.69 5.83 -4.08
CA ASN A 266 -3.70 7.18 -4.62
C ASN A 266 -2.27 7.73 -4.74
N PHE A 267 -1.51 7.23 -5.72
CA PHE A 267 -0.11 7.65 -5.94
C PHE A 267 -0.04 8.99 -6.71
N SER A 268 -0.53 10.05 -6.07
CA SER A 268 -1.00 11.27 -6.74
C SER A 268 -0.10 12.50 -6.56
N TYR A 269 1.20 12.32 -6.26
CA TYR A 269 2.14 13.44 -6.02
C TYR A 269 2.23 14.46 -7.15
N HIS A 270 1.86 14.07 -8.37
CA HIS A 270 1.86 14.94 -9.53
C HIS A 270 0.81 16.06 -9.45
N PHE A 271 -0.17 15.98 -8.54
CA PHE A 271 -1.10 17.07 -8.24
C PHE A 271 -0.44 18.21 -7.45
N GLU A 272 0.63 17.94 -6.70
CA GLU A 272 1.39 18.98 -5.98
C GLU A 272 2.29 19.80 -6.92
N GLY A 273 2.58 19.28 -8.13
CA GLY A 273 3.37 19.98 -9.14
C GLY A 273 4.72 20.44 -8.60
N ARG A 274 4.99 21.75 -8.69
CA ARG A 274 6.25 22.34 -8.20
C ARG A 274 6.25 22.66 -6.71
N ASN A 275 5.12 22.49 -6.01
CA ASN A 275 5.08 22.69 -4.56
C ASN A 275 5.87 21.59 -3.85
N LEU A 276 6.51 21.96 -2.74
CA LEU A 276 7.14 20.98 -1.84
C LEU A 276 6.09 20.02 -1.33
N LEU A 277 6.43 18.74 -1.24
CA LEU A 277 5.57 17.79 -0.56
C LEU A 277 5.37 18.21 0.89
N ASN A 278 4.14 18.11 1.37
CA ASN A 278 3.82 18.33 2.78
C ASN A 278 4.37 17.17 3.62
N ALA A 279 5.62 17.28 4.06
CA ALA A 279 6.23 16.33 4.97
C ALA A 279 5.48 16.35 6.31
N GLY A 280 4.95 15.19 6.75
CA GLY A 280 4.33 15.02 8.06
C GLY A 280 2.80 15.11 8.11
N LYS A 281 2.10 15.14 6.97
CA LYS A 281 0.64 14.95 6.95
C LYS A 281 0.30 13.48 6.75
N ASP A 282 -0.68 12.98 7.50
CA ASP A 282 -1.31 11.69 7.21
C ASP A 282 -2.07 11.83 5.89
N ILE A 283 -1.51 11.27 4.82
CA ILE A 283 -2.17 11.23 3.51
C ILE A 283 -2.74 9.83 3.33
N ALA A 284 -4.05 9.77 3.09
CA ALA A 284 -4.76 8.54 2.77
C ALA A 284 -4.35 8.00 1.38
N ASN A 285 -3.21 7.30 1.32
CA ASN A 285 -2.62 6.86 0.05
C ASN A 285 -3.04 5.45 -0.37
N SER A 286 -3.67 4.67 0.52
CA SER A 286 -4.16 3.33 0.18
C SER A 286 -5.25 2.82 1.11
N GLY A 287 -6.05 1.87 0.60
CA GLY A 287 -6.97 1.02 1.35
C GLY A 287 -6.98 -0.39 0.77
N ILE A 288 -7.36 -1.38 1.58
CA ILE A 288 -7.46 -2.77 1.16
C ILE A 288 -8.80 -3.39 1.54
N VAL A 289 -9.33 -4.19 0.61
CA VAL A 289 -10.49 -5.06 0.84
C VAL A 289 -10.03 -6.51 0.67
N ILE A 290 -10.17 -7.29 1.75
CA ILE A 290 -9.93 -8.73 1.75
C ILE A 290 -11.28 -9.42 1.92
N PRO A 291 -11.82 -10.08 0.88
CA PRO A 291 -13.10 -10.74 0.99
C PRO A 291 -12.99 -11.96 1.90
N ARG A 292 -13.98 -12.17 2.77
CA ARG A 292 -14.00 -13.34 3.65
C ARG A 292 -14.15 -14.64 2.85
N PHE A 293 -14.92 -14.60 1.78
CA PHE A 293 -15.06 -15.70 0.83
C PHE A 293 -14.55 -15.21 -0.53
N SER A 294 -13.45 -15.80 -0.99
CA SER A 294 -12.92 -15.64 -2.34
C SER A 294 -13.03 -16.99 -3.05
N ASP A 295 -13.35 -16.98 -4.33
CA ASP A 295 -13.44 -18.23 -5.09
C ASP A 295 -12.08 -18.92 -5.25
N VAL A 296 -11.00 -18.13 -5.28
CA VAL A 296 -9.62 -18.61 -5.26
C VAL A 296 -8.81 -17.74 -4.29
N PRO A 297 -8.79 -18.07 -2.98
CA PRO A 297 -8.05 -17.30 -2.00
C PRO A 297 -6.53 -17.54 -2.11
N PHE A 298 -5.74 -16.67 -1.49
CA PHE A 298 -4.33 -16.95 -1.24
C PHE A 298 -4.17 -18.26 -0.47
N LYS A 299 -3.25 -19.12 -0.93
CA LYS A 299 -2.81 -20.33 -0.24
C LYS A 299 -2.00 -20.00 1.01
N ARG A 300 -1.23 -18.89 0.98
CA ARG A 300 -0.44 -18.43 2.13
C ARG A 300 -0.76 -16.98 2.45
N LEU A 301 -1.29 -16.75 3.65
CA LEU A 301 -1.57 -15.41 4.16
C LEU A 301 -0.30 -14.56 4.31
N ALA A 302 0.85 -15.17 4.60
CA ALA A 302 2.14 -14.47 4.63
C ALA A 302 2.40 -13.72 3.32
N ASN A 303 2.09 -14.32 2.18
CA ASN A 303 2.26 -13.67 0.87
C ASN A 303 1.31 -12.47 0.68
N LEU A 304 0.11 -12.52 1.26
CA LEU A 304 -0.83 -11.39 1.26
C LEU A 304 -0.35 -10.27 2.19
N ASN A 305 0.17 -10.61 3.37
CA ASN A 305 0.75 -9.64 4.30
C ASN A 305 1.97 -8.95 3.69
N ASP A 306 2.85 -9.69 3.02
CA ASP A 306 3.98 -9.13 2.28
C ASP A 306 3.50 -8.09 1.25
N LEU A 307 2.40 -8.38 0.54
CA LEU A 307 1.80 -7.43 -0.41
C LEU A 307 1.24 -6.18 0.28
N ILE A 308 0.55 -6.34 1.42
CA ILE A 308 0.05 -5.21 2.22
C ILE A 308 1.21 -4.29 2.62
N GLU A 309 2.28 -4.86 3.18
CA GLU A 309 3.47 -4.12 3.59
C GLU A 309 4.20 -3.51 2.39
N GLY A 310 4.24 -4.20 1.26
CA GLY A 310 4.79 -3.67 0.01
C GLY A 310 4.04 -2.45 -0.51
N VAL A 311 2.71 -2.42 -0.37
CA VAL A 311 1.88 -1.26 -0.75
C VAL A 311 2.10 -0.10 0.22
N LYS A 312 2.07 -0.35 1.53
CA LYS A 312 2.32 0.68 2.56
C LYS A 312 3.69 1.34 2.41
N SER A 313 4.69 0.54 2.08
CA SER A 313 6.08 0.99 1.93
C SER A 313 6.45 1.41 0.50
N TYR A 314 5.50 1.42 -0.44
CA TYR A 314 5.78 1.71 -1.86
C TYR A 314 6.54 3.02 -2.07
N GLU A 315 6.19 4.05 -1.32
CA GLU A 315 6.79 5.39 -1.43
C GLU A 315 8.25 5.43 -0.96
N ARG A 316 8.69 4.43 -0.19
CA ARG A 316 10.06 4.36 0.31
C ARG A 316 10.99 3.99 -0.84
N ILE A 317 11.83 4.96 -1.22
CA ILE A 317 13.00 4.73 -2.08
C ILE A 317 14.20 4.49 -1.16
N PRO A 318 14.64 3.23 -0.96
CA PRO A 318 15.79 2.93 -0.13
C PRO A 318 17.08 3.43 -0.79
N ARG A 319 18.08 3.71 0.04
CA ARG A 319 19.46 3.80 -0.44
C ARG A 319 19.93 2.41 -0.88
N LEU A 320 20.83 2.35 -1.86
CA LEU A 320 21.30 1.07 -2.41
C LEU A 320 22.11 0.24 -1.42
N ASP A 321 22.68 0.87 -0.40
CA ASP A 321 23.39 0.23 0.73
C ASP A 321 22.45 -0.22 1.86
N GLU A 322 21.20 0.27 1.90
CA GLU A 322 20.15 -0.13 2.86
C GLU A 322 19.41 -1.41 2.43
N SER A 323 20.09 -2.39 1.84
CA SER A 323 19.44 -3.64 1.43
C SER A 323 18.71 -4.29 2.61
N PRO A 324 17.41 -4.65 2.49
CA PRO A 324 16.69 -5.37 3.53
C PRO A 324 17.18 -6.81 3.58
N GLN A 325 18.30 -7.03 4.24
CA GLN A 325 18.74 -8.33 4.71
C GLN A 325 18.76 -8.24 6.23
N ASN A 326 18.10 -9.20 6.88
CA ASN A 326 17.81 -9.32 8.31
C ASN A 326 16.53 -8.62 8.82
N LYS A 327 15.38 -9.22 8.54
CA LYS A 327 14.41 -9.48 9.62
C LYS A 327 14.00 -10.96 9.54
N ASP A 328 14.00 -11.59 10.70
CA ASP A 328 13.96 -13.03 10.90
C ASP A 328 12.63 -13.63 10.41
N LEU A 329 12.67 -14.37 9.29
CA LEU A 329 11.51 -15.05 8.69
C LEU A 329 10.99 -16.19 9.59
N ALA A 330 11.79 -16.66 10.56
CA ALA A 330 11.38 -17.71 11.48
C ALA A 330 10.41 -17.22 12.56
N GLU A 331 10.55 -15.98 13.05
CA GLU A 331 9.67 -15.41 14.07
C GLU A 331 8.29 -15.05 13.51
N GLN A 332 8.23 -14.51 12.28
CA GLN A 332 6.96 -14.19 11.60
C GLN A 332 6.15 -15.45 11.23
N ALA A 333 6.82 -16.57 10.94
CA ALA A 333 6.17 -17.83 10.62
C ALA A 333 5.53 -18.54 11.84
N SER A 334 6.05 -18.30 13.05
CA SER A 334 5.50 -18.84 14.31
C SER A 334 4.18 -18.15 14.69
N PHE A 335 4.14 -16.82 14.56
CA PHE A 335 2.97 -15.98 14.83
C PHE A 335 1.76 -16.32 13.95
N VAL A 336 1.98 -16.52 12.64
CA VAL A 336 0.91 -16.81 11.67
C VAL A 336 0.31 -18.22 11.84
N ASN A 337 1.12 -19.21 12.25
CA ASN A 337 0.62 -20.57 12.50
C ASN A 337 -0.27 -20.67 13.75
N GLN A 338 -0.07 -19.81 14.75
CA GLN A 338 -0.97 -19.72 15.91
C GLN A 338 -2.31 -19.06 15.55
N LEU A 339 -2.29 -17.98 14.75
CA LEU A 339 -3.50 -17.32 14.22
C LEU A 339 -4.35 -18.29 13.38
N TYR A 340 -3.72 -19.20 12.63
CA TYR A 340 -4.40 -20.15 11.74
C TYR A 340 -5.16 -21.27 12.48
N ARG A 341 -4.71 -21.68 13.68
CA ARG A 341 -5.46 -22.62 14.53
C ARG A 341 -6.76 -22.03 15.08
N LEU A 342 -6.87 -20.70 15.11
CA LEU A 342 -8.01 -19.96 15.65
C LEU A 342 -9.03 -19.57 14.57
N LEU A 343 -8.60 -19.33 13.32
CA LEU A 343 -9.45 -18.86 12.23
C LEU A 343 -10.09 -19.97 11.38
N LEU A 344 -9.63 -21.22 11.49
CA LEU A 344 -10.30 -22.36 10.83
C LEU A 344 -11.52 -22.81 11.65
N PRO A 345 -12.66 -23.15 11.01
CA PRO A 345 -13.73 -23.84 11.70
C PRO A 345 -13.21 -25.19 12.18
N ARG A 346 -13.26 -25.47 13.50
CA ARG A 346 -13.31 -26.87 13.94
C ARG A 346 -14.50 -27.50 13.23
N ARG A 347 -14.29 -28.57 12.46
CA ARG A 347 -15.36 -29.40 11.90
C ARG A 347 -16.18 -29.98 13.05
N GLN A 348 -17.12 -29.22 13.56
CA GLN A 348 -18.19 -29.67 14.43
C GLN A 348 -19.47 -28.97 13.99
N ASN A 349 -20.45 -29.81 13.67
CA ASN A 349 -21.79 -29.52 13.19
C ASN A 349 -22.34 -28.14 13.61
N LEU A 350 -22.49 -27.23 12.66
CA LEU A 350 -23.19 -25.95 12.86
C LEU A 350 -24.08 -25.67 11.65
N ALA A 351 -25.22 -26.35 11.60
CA ALA A 351 -26.37 -25.85 10.86
C ALA A 351 -26.89 -24.60 11.56
N LYS A 352 -27.09 -23.52 10.79
CA LYS A 352 -27.62 -22.20 11.19
C LYS A 352 -26.60 -21.24 11.84
N ARG A 353 -25.91 -20.45 11.01
CA ARG A 353 -25.40 -19.13 11.40
C ARG A 353 -25.90 -18.06 10.39
N PRO A 354 -26.25 -16.85 10.84
CA PRO A 354 -26.73 -15.74 9.98
C PRO A 354 -25.55 -15.07 9.23
N PRO A 355 -25.82 -14.13 8.28
CA PRO A 355 -24.86 -13.73 7.27
C PRO A 355 -23.73 -12.86 7.79
N THR A 356 -22.71 -12.70 6.96
CA THR A 356 -21.33 -12.57 7.37
C THR A 356 -20.66 -11.37 6.67
N ILE A 357 -19.92 -10.57 7.45
CA ILE A 357 -19.36 -9.26 7.08
C ILE A 357 -17.96 -9.35 6.47
N THR A 358 -17.68 -8.44 5.53
CA THR A 358 -16.38 -8.15 4.90
C THR A 358 -15.53 -7.25 5.80
N THR A 359 -14.27 -7.63 6.05
CA THR A 359 -13.31 -6.80 6.80
C THR A 359 -12.67 -5.78 5.85
N ILE A 360 -12.73 -4.50 6.21
CA ILE A 360 -12.04 -3.42 5.50
C ILE A 360 -10.99 -2.86 6.47
N LEU A 361 -9.71 -2.89 6.09
CA LEU A 361 -8.60 -2.43 6.92
C LEU A 361 -8.18 -1.02 6.45
N THR A 362 -7.99 -0.10 7.40
CA THR A 362 -7.37 1.21 7.16
C THR A 362 -5.90 1.17 7.59
N CYS A 363 -5.04 1.88 6.89
CA CYS A 363 -3.62 1.98 7.23
C CYS A 363 -3.20 3.44 7.14
N GLY A 364 -2.86 4.05 8.28
CA GLY A 364 -2.21 5.36 8.36
C GLY A 364 -0.71 5.19 8.64
N ASN A 365 0.13 6.09 8.12
CA ASN A 365 1.56 6.11 8.39
C ASN A 365 1.88 7.16 9.47
N LEU A 366 2.03 6.74 10.73
CA LEU A 366 2.62 7.61 11.76
C LEU A 366 4.15 7.43 11.75
N MET A 367 4.87 8.46 11.29
CA MET A 367 6.27 8.65 11.68
C MET A 367 6.30 9.66 12.83
N ASP A 368 6.27 9.17 14.07
CA ASP A 368 6.76 9.96 15.21
C ASP A 368 7.62 9.10 16.15
N ASN A 369 8.73 9.67 16.62
CA ASN A 369 9.79 9.00 17.39
C ASN A 369 9.42 8.74 18.86
N LYS A 370 8.14 8.53 19.16
CA LYS A 370 7.64 8.23 20.51
C LYS A 370 6.78 6.98 20.40
N GLY A 371 7.20 5.90 21.06
CA GLY A 371 6.53 4.60 21.00
C GLY A 371 5.01 4.72 21.15
N LEU A 372 4.30 4.21 20.16
CA LEU A 372 2.85 4.25 20.02
C LEU A 372 2.28 2.84 20.24
N LEU A 373 1.14 2.73 20.91
CA LEU A 373 0.27 1.57 20.76
C LEU A 373 -0.33 1.62 19.34
N ASP A 374 -0.26 0.51 18.60
CA ASP A 374 -0.85 0.38 17.25
C ASP A 374 -1.93 -0.71 17.26
N PHE A 375 -3.17 -0.37 16.88
CA PHE A 375 -4.25 -1.34 16.75
C PHE A 375 -4.19 -1.99 15.37
N GLN A 376 -4.03 -3.32 15.32
CA GLN A 376 -4.00 -4.02 14.05
C GLN A 376 -5.29 -4.80 13.70
N GLN A 377 -6.24 -5.02 14.64
CA GLN A 377 -7.46 -5.76 14.28
C GLN A 377 -8.63 -5.77 15.31
N VAL A 378 -9.81 -5.22 15.00
CA VAL A 378 -11.09 -5.79 15.47
C VAL A 378 -11.54 -6.89 14.51
N GLY A 379 -11.89 -8.08 15.04
CA GLY A 379 -12.36 -9.20 14.22
C GLY A 379 -13.66 -8.93 13.43
N HIS A 380 -14.45 -7.93 13.84
CA HIS A 380 -15.74 -7.53 13.26
C HIS A 380 -16.03 -6.03 13.43
N THR A 381 -16.29 -5.30 12.34
CA THR A 381 -16.57 -3.85 12.38
C THR A 381 -18.06 -3.49 12.39
N ILE A 382 -18.96 -4.47 12.19
CA ILE A 382 -20.43 -4.31 12.24
C ILE A 382 -21.03 -5.52 13.00
N PHE A 383 -22.01 -5.32 13.88
CA PHE A 383 -22.71 -6.42 14.60
C PHE A 383 -24.21 -6.40 14.28
N SER A 384 -24.90 -7.54 14.16
CA SER A 384 -26.37 -7.55 13.95
C SER A 384 -27.11 -8.21 15.10
N ARG A 385 -28.32 -7.71 15.41
CA ARG A 385 -29.21 -8.05 16.53
C ARG A 385 -29.60 -9.54 16.75
N SER A 386 -29.14 -10.49 15.93
CA SER A 386 -29.74 -11.84 15.85
C SER A 386 -29.04 -12.97 16.61
N GLY A 387 -28.11 -12.68 17.53
CA GLY A 387 -27.53 -13.68 18.43
C GLY A 387 -26.67 -13.01 19.49
N SER A 388 -26.44 -13.69 20.61
CA SER A 388 -25.44 -13.30 21.62
C SER A 388 -24.11 -13.01 20.91
N GLY A 389 -23.82 -11.73 20.70
CA GLY A 389 -22.70 -11.25 19.93
C GLY A 389 -21.51 -11.02 20.85
N THR A 390 -20.60 -11.98 20.89
CA THR A 390 -19.26 -11.76 21.44
C THR A 390 -18.46 -10.92 20.45
N VAL A 391 -17.98 -9.76 20.89
CA VAL A 391 -17.03 -8.95 20.13
C VAL A 391 -15.63 -9.36 20.57
N ASP A 392 -14.96 -10.18 19.78
CA ASP A 392 -13.55 -10.48 20.05
C ASP A 392 -12.69 -9.29 19.58
N LEU A 393 -12.26 -8.48 20.54
CA LEU A 393 -11.32 -7.38 20.32
C LEU A 393 -9.90 -7.90 20.51
N TRP A 394 -9.04 -7.74 19.51
CA TRP A 394 -7.64 -8.15 19.56
C TRP A 394 -6.76 -6.90 19.61
N ILE A 395 -6.11 -6.69 20.75
CA ILE A 395 -5.27 -5.50 20.97
C ILE A 395 -3.83 -5.93 20.79
N TYR A 396 -3.17 -5.34 19.79
CA TYR A 396 -1.73 -5.50 19.58
C TYR A 396 -1.04 -4.24 20.12
N VAL A 397 0.14 -4.41 20.70
CA VAL A 397 0.98 -3.29 21.14
C VAL A 397 2.39 -3.61 20.69
N GLU A 398 2.94 -2.81 19.81
CA GLU A 398 4.32 -2.94 19.40
C GLU A 398 5.17 -1.94 20.19
N GLY A 399 6.09 -2.43 21.00
CA GLY A 399 7.00 -1.57 21.74
C GLY A 399 8.38 -2.18 21.84
N HIS A 400 9.38 -1.52 21.24
CA HIS A 400 10.79 -1.89 21.34
C HIS A 400 11.39 -1.72 22.76
N TRP A 401 10.56 -1.46 23.77
CA TRP A 401 10.95 -1.09 25.13
C TRP A 401 10.35 -2.00 26.22
N PHE A 402 9.57 -3.01 25.87
CA PHE A 402 8.99 -3.91 26.86
C PHE A 402 9.87 -5.14 27.05
N GLU A 403 10.39 -5.32 28.27
CA GLU A 403 10.88 -6.63 28.69
C GLU A 403 9.70 -7.60 28.75
N PRO A 404 9.89 -8.89 28.40
CA PRO A 404 8.85 -9.89 28.54
C PRO A 404 8.26 -9.88 29.96
N GLY A 405 6.95 -9.75 30.10
CA GLY A 405 6.32 -9.54 31.40
C GLY A 405 4.82 -9.26 31.34
N THR A 406 4.19 -9.11 32.50
CA THR A 406 2.77 -8.76 32.60
C THR A 406 2.59 -7.25 32.65
N ILE A 407 1.84 -6.68 31.72
CA ILE A 407 1.40 -5.28 31.76
C ILE A 407 -0.08 -5.20 32.11
N GLN A 408 -0.50 -4.04 32.62
CA GLN A 408 -1.89 -3.74 32.93
C GLN A 408 -2.48 -2.86 31.82
N VAL A 409 -3.55 -3.34 31.17
CA VAL A 409 -4.24 -2.58 30.13
C VAL A 409 -5.59 -2.10 30.65
N LYS A 410 -5.85 -0.80 30.50
CA LYS A 410 -7.14 -0.17 30.79
C LYS A 410 -7.91 -0.02 29.49
N ILE A 411 -9.15 -0.52 29.49
CA ILE A 411 -10.09 -0.37 28.38
C ILE A 411 -11.22 0.59 28.75
N GLU A 412 -11.52 1.49 27.84
CA GLU A 412 -12.66 2.38 27.89
C GLU A 412 -13.51 2.19 26.64
N ILE A 413 -14.82 2.13 26.83
CA ILE A 413 -15.76 2.00 25.72
C ILE A 413 -16.75 3.15 25.83
N VAL A 414 -16.87 3.94 24.77
CA VAL A 414 -17.83 5.05 24.67
C VAL A 414 -18.81 4.78 23.52
N ASP A 415 -20.05 5.25 23.66
CA ASP A 415 -21.04 5.24 22.59
C ASP A 415 -20.83 6.40 21.60
N GLU A 416 -21.65 6.46 20.55
CA GLU A 416 -21.61 7.48 19.50
C GLU A 416 -21.85 8.91 20.02
N GLN A 417 -22.36 9.07 21.24
CA GLN A 417 -22.48 10.37 21.92
C GLN A 417 -21.28 10.70 22.81
N GLY A 418 -20.22 9.87 22.76
CA GLY A 418 -19.03 10.00 23.60
C GLY A 418 -19.29 9.63 25.07
N LYS A 419 -20.44 9.04 25.39
CA LYS A 419 -20.75 8.64 26.77
C LYS A 419 -20.13 7.28 27.05
N LYS A 420 -19.38 7.22 28.14
CA LYS A 420 -18.79 5.99 28.65
C LYS A 420 -19.86 4.95 28.96
N VAL A 421 -19.91 3.89 28.16
CA VAL A 421 -20.82 2.75 28.32
C VAL A 421 -20.19 1.61 29.11
N SER A 422 -18.85 1.53 29.13
CA SER A 422 -18.13 0.54 29.93
C SER A 422 -16.71 0.95 30.31
N SER A 423 -16.25 0.42 31.44
CA SER A 423 -14.84 0.25 31.74
C SER A 423 -14.66 -1.11 32.40
N PRO A 424 -14.25 -2.14 31.63
CA PRO A 424 -13.79 -3.39 32.21
C PRO A 424 -12.71 -3.11 33.27
N PRO A 425 -12.57 -3.99 34.29
CA PRO A 425 -11.41 -3.92 35.18
C PRO A 425 -10.12 -3.97 34.37
N LEU A 426 -9.02 -3.48 34.96
CA LEU A 426 -7.69 -3.60 34.37
C LEU A 426 -7.44 -5.07 34.01
N ILE A 427 -6.89 -5.28 32.81
CA ILE A 427 -6.67 -6.62 32.31
C ILE A 427 -5.16 -6.88 32.24
N ASP A 428 -4.75 -7.93 32.94
CA ASP A 428 -3.41 -8.49 32.88
C ASP A 428 -3.15 -9.01 31.47
N ALA A 429 -2.26 -8.35 30.75
CA ALA A 429 -1.78 -8.78 29.45
C ALA A 429 -0.35 -9.30 29.59
N THR A 430 -0.12 -10.56 29.20
CA THR A 430 1.23 -11.13 29.20
C THR A 430 1.91 -10.80 27.87
N VAL A 431 2.96 -10.00 27.92
CA VAL A 431 3.79 -9.61 26.78
C VAL A 431 4.73 -10.77 26.45
N ALA A 432 4.60 -11.33 25.25
CA ALA A 432 5.50 -12.36 24.73
C ALA A 432 6.89 -11.79 24.40
N GLU A 433 7.87 -12.65 24.16
CA GLU A 433 9.27 -12.25 23.87
C GLU A 433 9.42 -11.30 22.67
N ASN A 434 8.44 -11.27 21.78
CA ASN A 434 8.38 -10.38 20.61
C ASN A 434 7.59 -9.07 20.86
N GLY A 435 7.24 -8.76 22.11
CA GLY A 435 6.50 -7.55 22.47
C GLY A 435 5.00 -7.63 22.26
N ILE A 436 4.45 -8.74 21.76
CA ILE A 436 3.04 -8.90 21.43
C ILE A 436 2.27 -9.48 22.63
N PHE A 437 1.05 -9.01 22.89
CA PHE A 437 0.11 -9.68 23.77
C PHE A 437 -1.26 -9.84 23.12
N GLU A 438 -2.00 -10.87 23.54
CA GLU A 438 -3.37 -11.13 23.10
C GLU A 438 -4.34 -10.76 24.23
N LEU A 439 -5.37 -9.99 23.88
CA LEU A 439 -6.50 -9.74 24.75
C LEU A 439 -7.77 -10.29 24.11
N LYS A 440 -8.63 -10.94 24.89
CA LYS A 440 -9.99 -11.30 24.48
C LYS A 440 -10.99 -10.66 25.41
N LEU A 441 -11.81 -9.76 24.88
CA LEU A 441 -12.80 -9.02 25.67
C LEU A 441 -14.22 -9.46 25.32
N LEU A 442 -14.93 -10.10 26.25
CA LEU A 442 -16.33 -10.50 26.03
C LEU A 442 -17.28 -9.31 26.28
N LEU A 443 -17.61 -8.56 25.22
CA LEU A 443 -18.40 -7.33 25.32
C LEU A 443 -19.87 -7.51 25.75
N GLU A 444 -20.42 -8.73 25.71
CA GLU A 444 -21.80 -9.03 26.12
C GLU A 444 -22.11 -8.64 27.58
N LYS A 445 -21.10 -8.60 28.44
CA LYS A 445 -21.25 -8.22 29.87
C LYS A 445 -21.10 -6.73 30.12
N HIS A 446 -20.67 -5.99 29.11
CA HIS A 446 -20.04 -4.68 29.28
C HIS A 446 -20.66 -3.58 28.42
N ILE A 447 -21.31 -3.92 27.29
CA ILE A 447 -21.96 -2.96 26.40
C ILE A 447 -23.48 -3.20 26.37
N PRO A 448 -24.31 -2.18 26.63
CA PRO A 448 -25.74 -2.29 26.38
C PRO A 448 -25.98 -2.42 24.88
N PHE A 449 -26.67 -3.48 24.43
CA PHE A 449 -27.03 -3.70 23.02
C PHE A 449 -27.98 -2.61 22.51
N ARG A 450 -27.41 -1.49 22.07
CA ARG A 450 -28.11 -0.42 21.34
C ARG A 450 -27.44 -0.25 19.98
N PRO A 451 -28.21 -0.16 18.88
CA PRO A 451 -27.66 0.21 17.59
C PRO A 451 -26.95 1.56 17.69
N GLY A 452 -25.79 1.69 17.07
CA GLY A 452 -24.96 2.89 17.13
C GLY A 452 -23.48 2.60 16.90
N SER A 453 -22.70 3.67 16.76
CA SER A 453 -21.24 3.57 16.76
C SER A 453 -20.71 3.49 18.18
N TYR A 454 -19.63 2.74 18.38
CA TYR A 454 -18.94 2.61 19.65
C TYR A 454 -17.44 2.75 19.42
N GLU A 455 -16.77 3.39 20.34
CA GLU A 455 -15.33 3.59 20.31
C GLU A 455 -14.72 2.83 21.49
N VAL A 456 -13.72 1.98 21.21
CA VAL A 456 -12.89 1.33 22.22
C VAL A 456 -11.54 2.03 22.27
N THR A 457 -11.17 2.46 23.46
CA THR A 457 -9.86 3.04 23.75
C THR A 457 -9.11 2.14 24.72
N ALA A 458 -7.89 1.76 24.36
CA ALA A 458 -7.02 0.93 25.20
C ALA A 458 -5.76 1.71 25.58
N SER A 459 -5.38 1.65 26.85
CA SER A 459 -4.21 2.36 27.39
C SER A 459 -3.43 1.47 28.34
N VAL A 460 -2.10 1.53 28.28
CA VAL A 460 -1.24 0.82 29.24
C VAL A 460 -1.16 1.63 30.52
N GLN A 461 -1.44 1.00 31.65
CA GLN A 461 -1.34 1.65 32.95
C GLN A 461 0.12 2.06 33.21
N ASN A 462 0.36 3.36 33.38
CA ASN A 462 1.68 3.98 33.54
C ASN A 462 2.60 3.92 32.28
N GLY A 463 2.04 3.66 31.09
CA GLY A 463 2.76 3.66 29.80
C GLY A 463 2.40 4.86 28.89
N PRO A 464 2.98 4.96 27.68
CA PRO A 464 2.60 5.95 26.68
C PRO A 464 1.14 5.81 26.22
N SER A 465 0.67 6.82 25.48
CA SER A 465 -0.72 7.16 25.13
C SER A 465 -1.62 6.01 24.66
N ALA A 466 -2.93 6.22 24.82
CA ALA A 466 -3.97 5.29 24.40
C ALA A 466 -4.08 5.14 22.88
N ALA A 467 -4.45 3.94 22.42
CA ALA A 467 -4.92 3.70 21.05
C ALA A 467 -6.46 3.67 21.05
N THR A 468 -7.08 4.03 19.93
CA THR A 468 -8.55 4.11 19.76
C THR A 468 -9.04 3.38 18.49
N GLU A 469 -10.13 2.61 18.58
CA GLU A 469 -10.77 1.93 17.44
C GLU A 469 -12.31 2.06 17.48
N ILE A 470 -12.97 2.27 16.33
CA ILE A 470 -14.42 2.49 16.22
C ILE A 470 -15.09 1.29 15.54
N PHE A 471 -16.19 0.80 16.12
CA PHE A 471 -17.02 -0.27 15.55
C PHE A 471 -18.51 0.09 15.61
N MET A 472 -19.34 -0.50 14.74
CA MET A 472 -20.79 -0.25 14.70
C MET A 472 -21.60 -1.46 15.17
N ILE A 473 -22.62 -1.25 15.99
CA ILE A 473 -23.65 -2.25 16.27
C ILE A 473 -24.90 -1.85 15.47
N ALA A 474 -25.43 -2.75 14.65
CA ALA A 474 -26.62 -2.59 13.80
C ALA A 474 -27.85 -3.32 14.37
#